data_AF-A0AAJ1I9L1-F1
#
_entry.id   AF-A0AAJ1I9L1-F1
#
_cell.length_a   1.000
_cell.length_b   1.000
_cell.length_c   1.000
_cell.angle_alpha   90.00
_cell.angle_beta   90.00
_cell.angle_gamma   90.00
#
_symmetry.space_group_name_H-M   'P 1'
#
loop_
_entity.id
_entity.type
_entity.pdbx_description
1 polymer ?
#
loop_
_entity_poly.entity_id
_entity_poly.type
_entity_poly.pdbx_seq_one_letter_code
_entity_poly.pdbx_strand_id
1 'polypeptide(L)'
;MSYRFYAEHIKPIGSKEGSAGNDTVIPVSGCEGLRLTIPRLSVSCGATPQVLTVLQVEDMDQISAFDTGGKTLTFDTIETDLADKHIAVEKEDGTFFFTTVTSSAAKVHTLTDAPPADTKIAGNVYIFCDTDSELVQTEALAANTENNLEAPAPGRFIARDFCFPLIIHITNTTNPTTVRGGAAVYISR
;
A
#
# COMPACT_ATOMS: atom_id res chain seq x y z
N MET A 1 20.03 -15.43 -18.78
CA MET A 1 19.47 -14.33 -19.59
C MET A 1 19.50 -13.07 -18.73
N SER A 2 20.21 -12.00 -19.11
CA SER A 2 20.17 -10.75 -18.36
C SER A 2 18.93 -9.97 -18.80
N TYR A 3 17.89 -9.93 -17.96
CA TYR A 3 16.79 -8.98 -18.14
C TYR A 3 17.33 -7.59 -17.80
N ARG A 4 17.31 -6.67 -18.77
CA ARG A 4 17.60 -5.25 -18.54
C ARG A 4 16.27 -4.58 -18.19
N PHE A 5 16.13 -4.15 -16.94
CA PHE A 5 15.05 -3.28 -16.49
C PHE A 5 15.52 -1.83 -16.60
N TYR A 6 14.66 -0.94 -17.08
CA TYR A 6 14.93 0.48 -17.18
C TYR A 6 14.12 1.19 -16.11
N ALA A 7 14.80 1.78 -15.12
CA ALA A 7 14.17 2.67 -14.16
C ALA A 7 13.74 3.94 -14.90
N GLU A 8 12.43 4.12 -15.08
CA GLU A 8 11.89 5.33 -15.70
C GLU A 8 11.70 6.44 -14.68
N HIS A 9 11.35 6.05 -13.45
CA HIS A 9 11.05 6.98 -12.39
C HIS A 9 11.45 6.43 -11.02
N ILE A 10 11.89 7.31 -10.12
CA ILE A 10 12.26 6.99 -8.74
C ILE A 10 11.58 7.99 -7.82
N LYS A 11 10.85 7.52 -6.81
CA LYS A 11 10.29 8.34 -5.73
C LYS A 11 10.87 7.92 -4.38
N PRO A 12 11.23 8.86 -3.50
CA PRO A 12 11.61 8.52 -2.14
C PRO A 12 10.40 8.00 -1.37
N ILE A 13 10.62 6.94 -0.58
CA ILE A 13 9.69 6.56 0.48
C ILE A 13 10.09 7.35 1.71
N GLY A 14 9.18 8.20 2.20
CA GLY A 14 9.42 9.09 3.34
C GLY A 14 9.66 8.32 4.64
N SER A 15 10.23 9.01 5.63
CA SER A 15 10.37 8.46 6.98
C SER A 15 9.03 8.48 7.70
N LYS A 16 8.74 7.43 8.48
CA LYS A 16 7.56 7.38 9.34
C LYS A 16 7.92 6.73 10.67
N GLU A 17 7.54 7.39 11.75
CA GLU A 17 7.62 6.84 13.11
C GLU A 17 6.29 6.17 13.46
N GLY A 18 6.39 4.93 13.91
CA GLY A 18 5.31 4.15 14.49
C GLY A 18 5.29 4.28 16.00
N SER A 19 4.12 4.03 16.59
CA SER A 19 3.95 3.93 18.03
C SER A 19 3.75 2.48 18.45
N ALA A 20 4.15 2.13 19.67
CA ALA A 20 3.78 0.84 20.25
C ALA A 20 2.24 0.72 20.33
N GLY A 21 1.72 -0.47 20.03
CA GLY A 21 0.29 -0.79 19.97
C GLY A 21 -0.41 -0.40 18.67
N ASN A 22 0.23 0.34 17.76
CA ASN A 22 -0.36 0.74 16.47
C ASN A 22 0.54 0.39 15.29
N ASP A 23 -0.04 -0.24 14.28
CA ASP A 23 0.69 -0.67 13.11
C ASP A 23 1.18 0.51 12.28
N THR A 24 2.39 0.37 11.74
CA THR A 24 2.97 1.37 10.85
C THR A 24 2.61 1.04 9.42
N VAL A 25 1.71 1.84 8.86
CA VAL A 25 1.23 1.70 7.49
C VAL A 25 1.83 2.80 6.61
N ILE A 26 2.52 2.44 5.54
CA ILE A 26 3.10 3.36 4.57
C ILE A 26 2.58 3.01 3.17
N PRO A 27 1.63 3.78 2.64
CA PRO A 27 1.19 3.59 1.27
C PRO A 27 2.28 4.04 0.30
N VAL A 28 2.42 3.30 -0.80
CA VAL A 28 3.32 3.59 -1.91
C VAL A 28 2.48 3.61 -3.18
N SER A 29 2.29 4.80 -3.74
CA SER A 29 1.47 5.02 -4.94
C SER A 29 2.01 4.24 -6.14
N GLY A 30 1.10 3.67 -6.92
CA GLY A 30 1.39 3.14 -8.24
C GLY A 30 1.73 4.25 -9.24
N CYS A 31 2.04 3.87 -10.48
CA CYS A 31 2.23 4.79 -11.59
C CYS A 31 1.73 4.14 -12.87
N GLU A 32 0.97 4.89 -13.67
CA GLU A 32 0.36 4.38 -14.90
C GLU A 32 1.41 3.82 -15.87
N GLY A 33 1.15 2.62 -16.39
CA GLY A 33 2.02 1.92 -17.34
C GLY A 33 3.31 1.32 -16.74
N LEU A 34 3.63 1.60 -15.47
CA LEU A 34 4.87 1.17 -14.83
C LEU A 34 4.60 0.19 -13.70
N ARG A 35 5.56 -0.71 -13.47
CA ARG A 35 5.54 -1.63 -12.34
C ARG A 35 6.35 -1.05 -11.19
N LEU A 36 5.76 -1.01 -10.01
CA LEU A 36 6.41 -0.54 -8.80
C LEU A 36 7.30 -1.65 -8.21
N THR A 37 8.51 -1.27 -7.80
CA THR A 37 9.42 -2.11 -7.02
C THR A 37 10.16 -1.29 -5.96
N ILE A 38 10.50 -1.94 -4.85
CA ILE A 38 11.22 -1.34 -3.72
C ILE A 38 12.54 -2.09 -3.59
N PRO A 39 13.63 -1.59 -4.20
CA PRO A 39 14.94 -2.22 -4.12
C PRO A 39 15.62 -2.01 -2.76
N ARG A 40 15.30 -0.91 -2.07
CA ARG A 40 15.89 -0.57 -0.77
C ARG A 40 14.89 0.06 0.19
N LEU A 41 14.92 -0.42 1.43
CA LEU A 41 14.18 0.14 2.57
C LEU A 41 15.01 0.01 3.84
N SER A 42 15.07 1.08 4.66
CA SER A 42 15.69 1.04 5.99
C SER A 42 14.64 1.18 7.08
N VAL A 43 14.66 0.26 8.04
CA VAL A 43 13.71 0.19 9.15
C VAL A 43 14.45 -0.05 10.46
N SER A 44 14.21 0.79 11.46
CA SER A 44 14.68 0.60 12.82
C SER A 44 13.57 -0.04 13.66
N CYS A 45 13.86 -1.16 14.30
CA CYS A 45 12.94 -1.83 15.22
C CYS A 45 13.33 -1.60 16.68
N GLY A 46 12.34 -1.62 17.57
CA GLY A 46 12.55 -1.53 19.00
C GLY A 46 13.02 -2.85 19.62
N ALA A 47 12.68 -3.09 20.89
CA ALA A 47 13.28 -4.15 21.69
C ALA A 47 12.89 -5.58 21.28
N THR A 48 11.84 -5.75 20.49
CA THR A 48 11.36 -7.05 20.00
C THR A 48 11.54 -7.18 18.49
N PRO A 49 11.73 -8.39 17.95
CA PRO A 49 11.65 -8.64 16.51
C PRO A 49 10.26 -8.26 15.99
N GLN A 50 10.19 -7.83 14.75
CA GLN A 50 8.96 -7.40 14.10
C GLN A 50 8.90 -7.94 12.69
N VAL A 51 7.72 -7.90 12.08
CA VAL A 51 7.52 -8.38 10.71
C VAL A 51 7.07 -7.21 9.86
N LEU A 52 7.77 -7.02 8.75
CA LEU A 52 7.30 -6.18 7.66
C LEU A 52 6.51 -7.06 6.70
N THR A 53 5.32 -6.59 6.35
CA THR A 53 4.42 -7.21 5.38
C THR A 53 4.11 -6.19 4.29
N VAL A 54 4.39 -6.52 3.04
CA VAL A 54 3.97 -5.72 1.89
C VAL A 54 2.62 -6.26 1.41
N LEU A 55 1.57 -5.48 1.65
CA LEU A 55 0.23 -5.79 1.17
C LEU A 55 0.14 -5.49 -0.31
N GLN A 56 -0.33 -6.48 -1.06
CA GLN A 56 -0.55 -6.40 -2.50
C GLN A 56 -2.02 -6.08 -2.78
N VAL A 57 -2.30 -5.55 -3.96
CA VAL A 57 -3.67 -5.50 -4.47
C VAL A 57 -4.17 -6.92 -4.73
N GLU A 58 -5.25 -7.27 -4.07
CA GLU A 58 -5.97 -8.54 -4.22
C GLU A 58 -6.95 -8.47 -5.38
N ASP A 59 -7.78 -7.41 -5.38
CA ASP A 59 -8.87 -7.19 -6.31
C ASP A 59 -9.01 -5.71 -6.68
N MET A 60 -9.76 -5.44 -7.75
CA MET A 60 -10.00 -4.09 -8.27
C MET A 60 -11.45 -3.96 -8.75
N ASP A 61 -12.06 -2.81 -8.46
CA ASP A 61 -13.39 -2.46 -8.97
C ASP A 61 -13.42 -1.01 -9.46
N GLN A 62 -14.55 -0.59 -10.02
CA GLN A 62 -14.78 0.78 -10.45
C GLN A 62 -15.68 1.54 -9.48
N ILE A 63 -15.47 2.85 -9.39
CA ILE A 63 -16.26 3.74 -8.55
C ILE A 63 -17.45 4.27 -9.36
N SER A 64 -18.66 3.95 -8.91
CA SER A 64 -19.90 4.45 -9.52
C SER A 64 -20.36 5.78 -8.93
N ALA A 65 -20.10 6.00 -7.64
CA ALA A 65 -20.43 7.23 -6.92
C ALA A 65 -19.55 7.41 -5.67
N PHE A 66 -19.42 8.65 -5.20
CA PHE A 66 -18.83 8.95 -3.90
C PHE A 66 -19.56 10.09 -3.20
N ASP A 67 -19.57 10.05 -1.88
CA ASP A 67 -20.09 11.13 -1.02
C ASP A 67 -19.01 11.54 -0.02
N THR A 68 -18.50 12.76 -0.16
CA THR A 68 -17.47 13.31 0.71
C THR A 68 -17.98 13.55 2.14
N GLY A 69 -19.26 13.92 2.30
CA GLY A 69 -19.87 14.20 3.59
C GLY A 69 -20.24 12.92 4.34
N GLY A 70 -20.77 11.94 3.62
CA GLY A 70 -21.05 10.59 4.13
C GLY A 70 -19.81 9.71 4.28
N LYS A 71 -18.66 10.12 3.72
CA LYS A 71 -17.43 9.32 3.61
C LYS A 71 -17.66 7.97 2.93
N THR A 72 -18.52 7.93 1.91
CA THR A 72 -18.87 6.68 1.26
C THR A 72 -18.37 6.62 -0.18
N LEU A 73 -18.04 5.41 -0.61
CA LEU A 73 -17.81 5.04 -1.99
C LEU A 73 -18.81 3.97 -2.38
N THR A 74 -19.38 4.11 -3.58
CA THR A 74 -20.19 3.05 -4.18
C THR A 74 -19.38 2.39 -5.27
N PHE A 75 -19.20 1.07 -5.16
CA PHE A 75 -18.49 0.27 -6.13
C PHE A 75 -19.46 -0.24 -7.21
N ASP A 76 -18.94 -0.64 -8.37
CA ASP A 76 -19.77 -1.09 -9.48
C ASP A 76 -20.25 -2.53 -9.32
N THR A 77 -19.38 -3.43 -8.84
CA THR A 77 -19.66 -4.88 -8.84
C THR A 77 -19.54 -5.53 -7.47
N ILE A 78 -18.59 -5.10 -6.65
CA ILE A 78 -18.31 -5.72 -5.36
C ILE A 78 -19.38 -5.34 -4.34
N GLU A 79 -20.00 -6.37 -3.75
CA GLU A 79 -20.99 -6.27 -2.67
C GLU A 79 -20.53 -6.91 -1.37
N THR A 80 -19.36 -7.57 -1.39
CA THR A 80 -18.80 -8.26 -0.23
C THR A 80 -18.42 -7.26 0.84
N ASP A 81 -18.50 -7.68 2.10
CA ASP A 81 -18.03 -6.83 3.19
C ASP A 81 -16.51 -6.70 3.15
N LEU A 82 -16.05 -5.46 3.08
CA LEU A 82 -14.64 -5.08 3.06
C LEU A 82 -14.23 -4.37 4.36
N ALA A 83 -14.98 -4.50 5.45
CA ALA A 83 -14.60 -3.91 6.75
C ALA A 83 -13.14 -4.25 7.11
N ASP A 84 -12.43 -3.23 7.61
CA ASP A 84 -11.02 -3.23 7.98
C ASP A 84 -10.02 -3.41 6.82
N LYS A 85 -10.48 -3.57 5.57
CA LYS A 85 -9.61 -3.62 4.39
C LYS A 85 -9.03 -2.24 4.08
N HIS A 86 -7.75 -2.22 3.74
CA HIS A 86 -7.14 -1.06 3.10
C HIS A 86 -7.56 -0.99 1.63
N ILE A 87 -7.81 0.23 1.16
CA ILE A 87 -8.10 0.51 -0.24
C ILE A 87 -7.28 1.70 -0.74
N ALA A 88 -7.01 1.73 -2.05
CA ALA A 88 -6.48 2.89 -2.74
C ALA A 88 -7.44 3.30 -3.85
N VAL A 89 -7.70 4.60 -3.94
CA VAL A 89 -8.66 5.20 -4.87
C VAL A 89 -7.91 6.10 -5.82
N GLU A 90 -8.12 5.92 -7.11
CA GLU A 90 -7.54 6.78 -8.14
C GLU A 90 -8.22 8.17 -8.13
N LYS A 91 -7.38 9.22 -8.20
CA LYS A 91 -7.81 10.61 -8.32
C LYS A 91 -7.80 11.06 -9.78
N GLU A 92 -8.42 12.20 -10.06
CA GLU A 92 -8.46 12.77 -11.40
C GLU A 92 -7.06 13.09 -11.98
N ASP A 93 -6.10 13.42 -11.11
CA ASP A 93 -4.71 13.71 -11.48
C ASP A 93 -3.82 12.46 -11.64
N GLY A 94 -4.39 11.26 -11.49
CA GLY A 94 -3.68 9.98 -11.55
C GLY A 94 -2.91 9.63 -10.27
N THR A 95 -3.03 10.43 -9.21
CA THR A 95 -2.52 10.07 -7.88
C THR A 95 -3.53 9.19 -7.14
N PHE A 96 -3.15 8.74 -5.93
CA PHE A 96 -3.92 7.78 -5.15
C PHE A 96 -4.28 8.36 -3.78
N PHE A 97 -5.53 8.16 -3.39
CA PHE A 97 -6.01 8.35 -2.02
C PHE A 97 -6.07 6.99 -1.31
N PHE A 98 -5.37 6.86 -0.19
CA PHE A 98 -5.34 5.63 0.60
C PHE A 98 -6.19 5.79 1.84
N THR A 99 -7.00 4.79 2.14
CA THR A 99 -7.90 4.78 3.32
C THR A 99 -8.23 3.35 3.72
N THR A 100 -9.04 3.19 4.75
CA THR A 100 -9.56 1.91 5.23
C THR A 100 -11.08 1.94 5.21
N VAL A 101 -11.71 0.81 4.89
CA VAL A 101 -13.16 0.64 4.95
C VAL A 101 -13.57 0.32 6.39
N THR A 102 -14.55 1.04 6.91
CA THR A 102 -15.09 0.86 8.27
C THR A 102 -16.31 -0.06 8.31
N SER A 103 -17.11 -0.04 7.24
CA SER A 103 -18.29 -0.90 7.11
C SER A 103 -18.76 -0.93 5.66
N SER A 104 -19.47 -1.98 5.29
CA SER A 104 -20.03 -2.16 3.96
C SER A 104 -21.53 -2.50 4.02
N ALA A 105 -22.29 -1.98 3.08
CA ALA A 105 -23.70 -2.30 2.89
C ALA A 105 -23.97 -2.46 1.38
N ALA A 106 -24.04 -3.72 0.92
CA ALA A 106 -24.02 -4.04 -0.50
C ALA A 106 -22.82 -3.36 -1.18
N LYS A 107 -23.04 -2.57 -2.23
CA LYS A 107 -21.99 -1.86 -2.99
C LYS A 107 -21.47 -0.59 -2.33
N VAL A 108 -22.06 -0.17 -1.20
CA VAL A 108 -21.71 1.09 -0.53
C VAL A 108 -20.77 0.80 0.62
N HIS A 109 -19.58 1.37 0.57
CA HIS A 109 -18.53 1.19 1.56
C HIS A 109 -18.24 2.52 2.26
N THR A 110 -18.27 2.51 3.58
CA THR A 110 -17.99 3.68 4.42
C THR A 110 -16.52 3.69 4.80
N LEU A 111 -15.84 4.83 4.64
CA LEU A 111 -14.40 4.99 4.80
C LEU A 111 -14.05 5.67 6.13
N THR A 112 -12.85 5.38 6.65
CA THR A 112 -12.28 6.10 7.80
C THR A 112 -12.12 7.58 7.48
N ASP A 113 -11.46 7.86 6.35
CA ASP A 113 -11.21 9.20 5.84
C ASP A 113 -12.14 9.52 4.67
N ALA A 114 -12.62 10.77 4.62
CA ALA A 114 -13.49 11.22 3.54
C ALA A 114 -12.76 11.12 2.19
N PRO A 115 -13.40 10.57 1.15
CA PRO A 115 -12.81 10.61 -0.18
C PRO A 115 -12.61 12.09 -0.58
N PRO A 116 -11.44 12.44 -1.14
CA PRO A 116 -11.19 13.78 -1.63
C PRO A 116 -12.17 14.18 -2.75
N ALA A 117 -12.44 15.48 -2.89
CA ALA A 117 -13.36 15.98 -3.93
C ALA A 117 -12.85 15.73 -5.36
N ASP A 118 -11.54 15.54 -5.53
CA ASP A 118 -10.85 15.18 -6.77
C ASP A 118 -10.78 13.66 -7.00
N THR A 119 -11.64 12.89 -6.35
CA THR A 119 -11.79 11.44 -6.61
C THR A 119 -12.38 11.22 -8.01
N LYS A 120 -11.77 10.33 -8.79
CA LYS A 120 -12.17 10.07 -10.17
C LYS A 120 -13.41 9.18 -10.23
N ILE A 121 -14.52 9.71 -10.74
CA ILE A 121 -15.73 8.90 -11.05
C ILE A 121 -15.39 7.94 -12.20
N ALA A 122 -15.84 6.69 -12.11
CA ALA A 122 -15.40 5.57 -12.97
C ALA A 122 -13.87 5.32 -12.93
N GLY A 123 -13.18 5.88 -11.93
CA GLY A 123 -11.82 5.52 -11.58
C GLY A 123 -11.75 4.16 -10.91
N ASN A 124 -10.55 3.59 -10.88
CA ASN A 124 -10.34 2.29 -10.24
C ASN A 124 -10.18 2.45 -8.72
N VAL A 125 -10.77 1.54 -7.98
CA VAL A 125 -10.47 1.29 -6.57
C VAL A 125 -9.71 -0.03 -6.47
N TYR A 126 -8.58 0.01 -5.78
CA TYR A 126 -7.69 -1.12 -5.57
C TYR A 126 -7.84 -1.59 -4.13
N ILE A 127 -8.21 -2.86 -3.94
CA ILE A 127 -8.46 -3.47 -2.64
C ILE A 127 -7.24 -4.29 -2.26
N PHE A 128 -6.67 -4.02 -1.08
CA PHE A 128 -5.46 -4.72 -0.61
C PHE A 128 -5.82 -6.01 0.12
N CYS A 129 -4.95 -7.01 -0.02
CA CYS A 129 -5.04 -8.25 0.71
C CYS A 129 -4.78 -8.04 2.22
N ASP A 130 -5.24 -9.00 3.04
CA ASP A 130 -4.92 -9.01 4.47
C ASP A 130 -3.47 -9.43 4.73
N THR A 131 -3.01 -9.22 5.97
CA THR A 131 -1.63 -9.53 6.39
C THR A 131 -1.29 -11.03 6.37
N ASP A 132 -2.29 -11.91 6.39
CA ASP A 132 -2.19 -13.37 6.35
C ASP A 132 -2.47 -13.98 4.97
N SER A 133 -2.76 -13.14 3.96
CA SER A 133 -2.97 -13.59 2.58
C SER A 133 -1.71 -14.18 1.96
N GLU A 134 -1.84 -15.18 1.09
CA GLU A 134 -0.72 -15.74 0.32
C GLU A 134 -0.10 -14.73 -0.67
N LEU A 135 -0.78 -13.62 -0.96
CA LEU A 135 -0.31 -12.58 -1.87
C LEU A 135 0.76 -11.67 -1.24
N VAL A 136 0.87 -11.63 0.09
CA VAL A 136 1.80 -10.73 0.77
C VAL A 136 3.25 -11.14 0.56
N GLN A 137 4.16 -10.17 0.67
CA GLN A 137 5.60 -10.42 0.79
C GLN A 137 6.03 -10.03 2.19
N THR A 138 6.66 -10.93 2.93
CA THR A 138 7.08 -10.69 4.32
C THR A 138 8.58 -10.67 4.48
N GLU A 139 9.05 -9.89 5.46
CA GLU A 139 10.44 -9.85 5.90
C GLU A 139 10.51 -9.80 7.42
N ALA A 140 11.34 -10.66 8.00
CA ALA A 140 11.63 -10.59 9.42
C ALA A 140 12.62 -9.45 9.71
N LEU A 141 12.27 -8.60 10.67
CA LEU A 141 13.11 -7.49 11.13
C LEU A 141 13.69 -7.84 12.51
N ALA A 142 15.01 -7.77 12.61
CA ALA A 142 15.72 -8.01 13.85
C ALA A 142 15.47 -6.89 14.87
N ALA A 143 15.38 -7.26 16.15
CA ALA A 143 15.24 -6.34 17.27
C ALA A 143 16.49 -5.47 17.47
N ASN A 144 16.31 -4.30 18.08
CA ASN A 144 17.38 -3.41 18.56
C ASN A 144 18.43 -3.05 17.49
N THR A 145 18.05 -3.06 16.22
CA THR A 145 18.96 -2.76 15.12
C THR A 145 18.24 -2.08 13.98
N GLU A 146 19.04 -1.46 13.11
CA GLU A 146 18.60 -0.99 11.82
C GLU A 146 18.66 -2.14 10.81
N ASN A 147 17.50 -2.48 10.27
CA ASN A 147 17.31 -3.47 9.23
C ASN A 147 17.38 -2.78 7.88
N ASN A 148 18.46 -3.03 7.15
CA ASN A 148 18.63 -2.56 5.77
C ASN A 148 18.21 -3.68 4.82
N LEU A 149 17.03 -3.50 4.22
CA LEU A 149 16.47 -4.43 3.24
C LEU A 149 16.91 -3.97 1.86
N GLU A 150 17.82 -4.71 1.23
CA GLU A 150 18.33 -4.41 -0.10
C GLU A 150 18.36 -5.68 -0.95
N ALA A 151 17.99 -5.55 -2.22
CA ALA A 151 18.16 -6.61 -3.19
C ALA A 151 18.54 -6.04 -4.56
N PRO A 152 19.31 -6.78 -5.37
CA PRO A 152 19.51 -6.44 -6.76
C PRO A 152 18.17 -6.43 -7.48
N ALA A 153 18.15 -5.77 -8.62
CA ALA A 153 16.93 -5.55 -9.36
C ALA A 153 16.23 -6.85 -9.83
N PRO A 154 14.90 -6.82 -10.02
CA PRO A 154 14.02 -5.65 -10.01
C PRO A 154 13.87 -4.96 -8.65
N GLY A 155 14.08 -5.67 -7.54
CA GLY A 155 14.15 -5.11 -6.19
C GLY A 155 13.77 -6.15 -5.14
N ARG A 156 13.71 -5.75 -3.86
CA ARG A 156 13.36 -6.67 -2.76
C ARG A 156 11.87 -6.99 -2.79
N PHE A 157 11.06 -5.94 -2.95
CA PHE A 157 9.61 -6.06 -3.06
C PHE A 157 9.15 -5.56 -4.42
N ILE A 158 8.14 -6.21 -4.99
CA ILE A 158 7.66 -5.91 -6.33
C ILE A 158 6.13 -5.97 -6.32
N ALA A 159 5.48 -5.00 -6.94
CA ALA A 159 4.04 -5.01 -7.11
C ALA A 159 3.59 -6.19 -7.96
N ARG A 160 2.44 -6.78 -7.64
CA ARG A 160 1.87 -7.92 -8.35
C ARG A 160 1.70 -7.63 -9.85
N ASP A 161 1.19 -6.45 -10.19
CA ASP A 161 0.95 -6.03 -11.57
C ASP A 161 1.44 -4.59 -11.83
N PHE A 162 1.40 -4.19 -13.10
CA PHE A 162 1.63 -2.82 -13.54
C PHE A 162 0.54 -1.89 -13.00
N CYS A 163 0.88 -0.63 -12.79
CA CYS A 163 0.03 0.40 -12.20
C CYS A 163 -0.34 0.18 -10.73
N PHE A 164 -0.15 -1.01 -10.18
CA PHE A 164 -0.66 -1.36 -8.85
C PHE A 164 0.12 -0.64 -7.75
N PRO A 165 -0.58 0.02 -6.80
CA PRO A 165 0.03 0.54 -5.59
C PRO A 165 0.39 -0.61 -4.62
N LEU A 166 1.18 -0.27 -3.59
CA LEU A 166 1.55 -1.17 -2.50
C LEU A 166 1.35 -0.51 -1.15
N ILE A 167 1.20 -1.30 -0.09
CA ILE A 167 1.26 -0.81 1.29
C ILE A 167 2.36 -1.57 2.03
N ILE A 168 3.28 -0.84 2.63
CA ILE A 168 4.22 -1.39 3.61
C ILE A 168 3.52 -1.35 4.97
N HIS A 169 3.33 -2.51 5.57
CA HIS A 169 2.68 -2.69 6.86
C HIS A 169 3.67 -3.31 7.84
N ILE A 170 3.84 -2.70 9.02
CA ILE A 170 4.69 -3.25 10.08
C ILE A 170 3.86 -3.33 11.36
N THR A 171 3.70 -4.55 11.87
CA THR A 171 2.96 -4.79 13.10
C THR A 171 3.78 -4.40 14.33
N ASN A 172 3.24 -3.49 15.14
CA ASN A 172 3.93 -2.90 16.29
C ASN A 172 3.22 -3.22 17.60
N THR A 173 3.18 -4.49 18.02
CA THR A 173 2.42 -4.87 19.22
C THR A 173 2.93 -4.19 20.49
N THR A 174 4.24 -4.13 20.69
CA THR A 174 4.84 -3.72 21.98
C THR A 174 5.93 -2.66 21.87
N ASN A 175 6.50 -2.46 20.68
CA ASN A 175 7.62 -1.56 20.48
C ASN A 175 7.38 -0.66 19.25
N PRO A 176 7.84 0.60 19.30
CA PRO A 176 7.76 1.47 18.15
C PRO A 176 8.70 0.99 17.04
N THR A 177 8.37 1.37 15.80
CA THR A 177 9.23 1.24 14.63
C THR A 177 9.52 2.59 14.04
N THR A 178 10.63 2.70 13.33
CA THR A 178 10.90 3.86 12.50
C THR A 178 11.31 3.39 11.13
N VAL A 179 10.46 3.63 10.15
CA VAL A 179 10.90 3.57 8.76
C VAL A 179 11.73 4.81 8.50
N ARG A 180 13.03 4.62 8.24
CA ARG A 180 13.99 5.71 8.01
C ARG A 180 13.91 6.25 6.59
N GLY A 181 13.33 5.45 5.70
CA GLY A 181 13.06 5.79 4.32
C GLY A 181 13.48 4.67 3.37
N GLY A 182 13.30 4.92 2.08
CA GLY A 182 13.64 3.97 1.03
C GLY A 182 13.44 4.57 -0.34
N ALA A 183 13.47 3.73 -1.36
CA ALA A 183 13.19 4.15 -2.73
C ALA A 183 12.12 3.26 -3.35
N ALA A 184 11.10 3.89 -3.91
CA ALA A 184 10.18 3.29 -4.87
C ALA A 184 10.75 3.53 -6.27
N VAL A 185 11.01 2.47 -7.01
CA VAL A 185 11.46 2.52 -8.39
C VAL A 185 10.34 2.01 -9.28
N TYR A 186 10.07 2.74 -10.36
CA TYR A 186 9.04 2.42 -11.33
C TYR A 186 9.74 2.00 -12.62
N ILE A 187 9.49 0.77 -13.03
CA ILE A 187 10.13 0.14 -14.17
C ILE A 187 9.09 -0.12 -15.26
N SER A 188 9.48 0.14 -16.51
CA SER A 188 8.76 -0.35 -17.68
C SER A 188 9.22 -1.78 -18.02
N ARG A 189 8.50 -2.41 -18.95
CA ARG A 189 8.81 -3.76 -19.45
C ARG A 189 10.15 -3.82 -20.18
#